data_AF-S0EJW4-F1
#
_entry.id   AF-S0EJW4-F1
#
_cell.length_a   1.000
_cell.length_b   1.000
_cell.length_c   1.000
_cell.angle_alpha   90.00
_cell.angle_beta   90.00
_cell.angle_gamma   90.00
#
_symmetry.space_group_name_H-M   'P 1'
#
loop_
_entity.id
_entity.type
_entity.pdbx_description
1 polymer ?
#
loop_
_entity_poly.entity_id
_entity_poly.type
_entity_poly.pdbx_seq_one_letter_code
_entity_poly.pdbx_strand_id
1 'polypeptide(L)'
;MSPYILPGTLFALALPLFLLIKTFLSSQSRADQVSARPFKPPKGWWTDTKRFSVEQRAIFSQSWICVSHRSRFSKAGDYIAFEIAGFRLLLMLGKDDVVRAFHNVCRHRAFPVTRKTSGSASILGCKYHGWSYNNKGELMKAPHFEDVIGFDKSQNGLFPVHTKMDDKGFLHINLNSSPEAGDTKLEKAKAIGRSAPIGQTQQYLGSWEVKGKFNWKVPGNAFDRELSSAHYKGSLSRLFGPSVAGKLRFSPLSTVYSQRGSPIWYQLKYSPESVRKTTVRCDVYSKSKQDSSDFEKRLKPDLEVEINSIIRRHEELYEKLASSAHSLNHGGDEHAALADMVDKHAEREKREGAEIKPAAANQCRSNGYAKAEGICMALEGLDDSGDLEW
;
A
#
# COMPACT_ATOMS: atom_id res chain seq x y z
N MET A 1 83.08 -16.84 27.62
CA MET A 1 81.85 -17.61 27.91
C MET A 1 80.76 -17.11 26.96
N SER A 2 80.47 -17.89 25.92
CA SER A 2 79.21 -17.83 25.14
C SER A 2 78.08 -18.45 26.01
N PRO A 3 76.76 -18.32 25.73
CA PRO A 3 76.20 -18.10 24.39
C PRO A 3 74.94 -17.21 24.23
N TYR A 4 74.79 -16.74 22.99
CA TYR A 4 73.60 -16.66 22.13
C TYR A 4 72.20 -16.91 22.73
N ILE A 5 71.27 -15.99 22.47
CA ILE A 5 69.83 -16.29 22.35
C ILE A 5 69.28 -15.67 21.05
N LEU A 6 68.66 -16.52 20.25
CA LEU A 6 68.00 -16.29 18.96
C LEU A 6 66.74 -15.40 19.05
N PRO A 7 66.32 -14.73 17.95
CA PRO A 7 64.98 -14.18 17.82
C PRO A 7 64.03 -15.28 17.33
N GLY A 8 63.06 -15.66 18.15
CA GLY A 8 62.11 -16.73 17.83
C GLY A 8 60.72 -16.47 18.40
N THR A 9 59.76 -16.36 17.47
CA THR A 9 58.35 -16.76 17.63
C THR A 9 57.47 -16.03 18.65
N LEU A 10 56.61 -15.13 18.18
CA LEU A 10 55.25 -14.94 18.71
C LEU A 10 54.30 -14.48 17.58
N PHE A 11 54.32 -15.20 16.47
CA PHE A 11 53.25 -15.19 15.46
C PHE A 11 52.31 -16.36 15.75
N ALA A 12 51.58 -16.31 16.88
CA ALA A 12 50.69 -17.42 17.26
C ALA A 12 49.52 -17.00 18.17
N LEU A 13 48.85 -15.88 17.88
CA LEU A 13 47.53 -15.56 18.49
C LEU A 13 46.47 -15.09 17.49
N ALA A 14 46.71 -15.24 16.18
CA ALA A 14 45.73 -14.86 15.16
C ALA A 14 44.79 -16.01 14.70
N LEU A 15 44.99 -17.24 15.18
CA LEU A 15 44.16 -18.40 14.78
C LEU A 15 42.98 -18.79 15.71
N PRO A 16 42.88 -18.42 17.01
CA PRO A 16 41.67 -18.77 17.77
C PRO A 16 40.54 -17.76 17.55
N LEU A 17 40.85 -16.50 17.21
CA LEU A 17 39.83 -15.47 17.00
C LEU A 17 39.07 -15.64 15.68
N PHE A 18 39.74 -16.10 14.61
CA PHE A 18 39.10 -16.36 13.32
C PHE A 18 38.15 -17.57 13.36
N LEU A 19 38.46 -18.58 14.17
CA LEU A 19 37.61 -19.75 14.40
C LEU A 19 36.42 -19.43 15.30
N LEU A 20 36.60 -18.61 16.35
CA LEU A 20 35.51 -18.11 17.20
C LEU A 20 34.57 -17.17 16.43
N ILE A 21 35.09 -16.31 15.56
CA ILE A 21 34.26 -15.45 14.70
C ILE A 21 33.51 -16.29 13.67
N LYS A 22 34.14 -17.33 13.07
CA LYS A 22 33.44 -18.25 12.14
C LYS A 22 32.38 -19.09 12.84
N THR A 23 32.58 -19.57 14.07
CA THR A 23 31.56 -20.33 14.80
C THR A 23 30.43 -19.43 15.30
N PHE A 24 30.71 -18.19 15.71
CA PHE A 24 29.68 -17.22 16.08
C PHE A 24 28.86 -16.75 14.86
N LEU A 25 29.52 -16.46 13.72
CA LEU A 25 28.85 -16.14 12.44
C LEU A 25 28.08 -17.34 11.85
N SER A 26 28.58 -18.56 12.05
CA SER A 26 27.89 -19.80 11.66
C SER A 26 26.68 -20.08 12.56
N SER A 27 26.75 -19.73 13.85
CA SER A 27 25.60 -19.84 14.76
C SER A 27 24.52 -18.78 14.46
N GLN A 28 24.90 -17.57 14.04
CA GLN A 28 23.97 -16.53 13.58
C GLN A 28 23.36 -16.85 12.22
N SER A 29 24.10 -17.48 11.29
CA SER A 29 23.54 -17.87 9.99
C SER A 29 22.54 -19.03 10.08
N ARG A 30 22.58 -19.82 11.17
CA ARG A 30 21.66 -20.93 11.40
C ARG A 30 20.35 -20.52 12.08
N ALA A 31 20.31 -19.38 12.76
CA ALA A 31 19.13 -18.89 13.48
C ALA A 31 18.10 -18.15 12.59
N ASP A 32 18.48 -17.71 11.38
CA ASP A 32 17.58 -17.05 10.42
C ASP A 32 16.97 -18.00 9.37
N GLN A 33 17.26 -19.29 9.45
CA GLN A 33 16.61 -20.33 8.65
C GLN A 33 15.30 -20.77 9.32
N VAL A 34 14.35 -19.83 9.50
CA VAL A 34 12.95 -20.23 9.70
C VAL A 34 12.57 -20.97 8.42
N SER A 35 12.40 -22.29 8.50
CA SER A 35 11.96 -23.11 7.38
C SER A 35 10.58 -22.64 6.97
N ALA A 36 10.51 -21.75 5.99
CA ALA A 36 9.25 -21.29 5.43
C ALA A 36 8.52 -22.53 4.90
N ARG A 37 7.37 -22.87 5.49
CA ARG A 37 6.55 -23.97 4.97
C ARG A 37 6.16 -23.62 3.53
N PRO A 38 6.22 -24.58 2.58
CA PRO A 38 5.77 -24.32 1.23
C PRO A 38 4.28 -23.93 1.26
N PHE A 39 3.96 -22.75 0.75
CA PHE A 39 2.57 -22.31 0.65
C PHE A 39 1.98 -22.84 -0.65
N LYS A 40 0.88 -23.59 -0.51
CA LYS A 40 0.09 -24.06 -1.64
C LYS A 40 -1.06 -23.07 -1.86
N PRO A 41 -1.04 -22.27 -2.93
CA PRO A 41 -2.09 -21.28 -3.16
C PRO A 41 -3.46 -21.96 -3.35
N PRO A 42 -4.54 -21.40 -2.78
CA PRO A 42 -5.89 -21.85 -3.05
C PRO A 42 -6.24 -21.80 -4.54
N LYS A 43 -7.25 -22.57 -4.95
CA LYS A 43 -7.76 -22.52 -6.34
C LYS A 43 -8.17 -21.08 -6.69
N GLY A 44 -7.76 -20.62 -7.87
CA GLY A 44 -8.10 -19.29 -8.37
C GLY A 44 -7.32 -18.14 -7.75
N TRP A 45 -6.35 -18.38 -6.85
CA TRP A 45 -5.58 -17.35 -6.15
C TRP A 45 -5.02 -16.23 -7.05
N TRP A 46 -4.58 -16.58 -8.26
CA TRP A 46 -3.94 -15.64 -9.19
C TRP A 46 -4.87 -15.07 -10.26
N THR A 47 -6.02 -15.69 -10.53
CA THR A 47 -6.77 -15.49 -11.77
C THR A 47 -8.28 -15.35 -11.60
N ASP A 48 -8.84 -15.74 -10.46
CA ASP A 48 -10.29 -15.73 -10.23
C ASP A 48 -10.79 -14.33 -9.85
N THR A 49 -11.68 -13.79 -10.68
CA THR A 49 -12.31 -12.48 -10.47
C THR A 49 -13.28 -12.48 -9.29
N LYS A 50 -13.97 -13.58 -9.01
CA LYS A 50 -14.87 -13.71 -7.84
C LYS A 50 -14.06 -13.74 -6.55
N ARG A 51 -12.90 -14.40 -6.56
CA ARG A 51 -11.99 -14.34 -5.41
C ARG A 51 -11.45 -12.93 -5.21
N PHE A 52 -11.12 -12.21 -6.28
CA PHE A 52 -10.67 -10.82 -6.19
C PHE A 52 -11.72 -9.88 -5.59
N SER A 53 -13.02 -10.06 -5.86
CA SER A 53 -14.06 -9.26 -5.19
C SER A 53 -14.16 -9.56 -3.69
N VAL A 54 -13.96 -10.81 -3.27
CA VAL A 54 -13.83 -11.15 -1.85
C VAL A 54 -12.55 -10.54 -1.26
N GLU A 55 -11.41 -10.56 -1.97
CA GLU A 55 -10.16 -9.90 -1.53
C GLU A 55 -10.38 -8.41 -1.25
N GLN A 56 -11.21 -7.73 -2.05
CA GLN A 56 -11.55 -6.32 -1.83
C GLN A 56 -12.21 -6.09 -0.47
N ARG A 57 -13.14 -6.96 -0.07
CA ARG A 57 -13.87 -6.86 1.19
C ARG A 57 -13.07 -7.43 2.37
N ALA A 58 -12.37 -8.53 2.17
CA ALA A 58 -11.63 -9.23 3.22
C ALA A 58 -10.30 -8.55 3.59
N ILE A 59 -9.57 -8.04 2.59
CA ILE A 59 -8.21 -7.51 2.80
C ILE A 59 -8.23 -5.99 2.75
N PHE A 60 -8.53 -5.41 1.58
CA PHE A 60 -8.33 -3.97 1.38
C PHE A 60 -9.26 -3.12 2.21
N SER A 61 -10.46 -3.63 2.49
CA SER A 61 -11.43 -2.90 3.29
C SER A 61 -11.22 -3.02 4.81
N GLN A 62 -10.32 -3.90 5.28
CA GLN A 62 -10.16 -4.18 6.71
C GLN A 62 -8.71 -4.01 7.21
N SER A 63 -7.73 -3.95 6.31
CA SER A 63 -6.32 -3.79 6.66
C SER A 63 -5.90 -2.33 6.74
N TRP A 64 -4.92 -2.03 7.60
CA TRP A 64 -4.18 -0.78 7.51
C TRP A 64 -3.24 -0.78 6.31
N ILE A 65 -3.51 0.06 5.32
CA ILE A 65 -2.71 0.18 4.10
C ILE A 65 -1.86 1.45 4.17
N CYS A 66 -0.53 1.31 4.11
CA CYS A 66 0.37 2.44 3.95
C CYS A 66 0.21 3.02 2.54
N VAL A 67 -0.26 4.26 2.42
CA VAL A 67 -0.64 4.89 1.14
C VAL A 67 0.20 6.11 0.77
N SER A 68 0.90 6.74 1.71
CA SER A 68 1.75 7.90 1.39
C SER A 68 2.73 8.20 2.53
N HIS A 69 3.43 9.34 2.42
CA HIS A 69 4.27 9.90 3.46
C HIS A 69 3.88 11.35 3.70
N ARG A 70 3.95 11.83 4.95
CA ARG A 70 3.55 13.18 5.37
C ARG A 70 4.24 14.26 4.56
N SER A 71 5.52 14.09 4.20
CA SER A 71 6.30 15.02 3.37
C SER A 71 5.74 15.31 1.98
N ARG A 72 4.78 14.51 1.50
CA ARG A 72 4.11 14.79 0.24
C ARG A 72 3.19 16.02 0.33
N PHE A 73 2.78 16.41 1.53
CA PHE A 73 1.89 17.53 1.78
C PHE A 73 2.72 18.69 2.34
N SER A 74 2.89 19.74 1.57
CA SER A 74 3.75 20.88 1.94
C SER A 74 3.00 21.94 2.75
N LYS A 75 1.70 22.12 2.48
CA LYS A 75 0.87 23.16 3.08
C LYS A 75 -0.59 22.72 3.21
N ALA A 76 -1.31 23.35 4.13
CA ALA A 76 -2.74 23.12 4.32
C ALA A 76 -3.52 23.26 3.01
N GLY A 77 -4.44 22.32 2.78
CA GLY A 77 -5.21 22.20 1.53
C GLY A 77 -4.51 21.36 0.46
N ASP A 78 -3.24 21.00 0.61
CA ASP A 78 -2.61 20.01 -0.27
C ASP A 78 -3.38 18.70 -0.19
N TYR A 79 -3.69 18.11 -1.35
CA TYR A 79 -4.45 16.89 -1.46
C TYR A 79 -3.89 15.97 -2.54
N ILE A 80 -4.15 14.67 -2.36
CA ILE A 80 -3.93 13.63 -3.37
C ILE A 80 -5.20 12.79 -3.52
N ALA A 81 -5.52 12.39 -4.74
CA ALA A 81 -6.63 11.50 -5.04
C ALA A 81 -6.13 10.31 -5.85
N PHE A 82 -6.55 9.12 -5.46
CA PHE A 82 -6.11 7.86 -6.06
C PHE A 82 -7.18 6.77 -5.85
N GLU A 83 -6.97 5.62 -6.49
CA GLU A 83 -7.85 4.45 -6.35
C GLU A 83 -7.04 3.25 -5.88
N ILE A 84 -7.60 2.47 -4.96
CA ILE A 84 -7.07 1.17 -4.53
C ILE A 84 -8.20 0.17 -4.63
N ALA A 85 -8.07 -0.82 -5.51
CA ALA A 85 -9.01 -1.94 -5.59
C ALA A 85 -10.49 -1.50 -5.75
N GLY A 86 -10.76 -0.46 -6.53
CA GLY A 86 -12.11 0.09 -6.74
C GLY A 86 -12.52 1.18 -5.73
N PHE A 87 -11.78 1.37 -4.64
CA PHE A 87 -12.05 2.43 -3.67
C PHE A 87 -11.37 3.73 -4.09
N ARG A 88 -12.18 4.74 -4.45
CA ARG A 88 -11.71 6.10 -4.77
C ARG A 88 -11.48 6.89 -3.48
N LEU A 89 -10.26 7.36 -3.30
CA LEU A 89 -9.79 7.95 -2.05
C LEU A 89 -9.25 9.36 -2.28
N LEU A 90 -9.41 10.20 -1.26
CA LEU A 90 -8.93 11.56 -1.19
C LEU A 90 -8.21 11.74 0.14
N LEU A 91 -6.91 12.03 0.11
CA LEU A 91 -6.16 12.47 1.29
C LEU A 91 -5.94 13.97 1.20
N MET A 92 -6.12 14.69 2.31
CA MET A 92 -5.99 16.15 2.34
C MET A 92 -5.39 16.62 3.66
N LEU A 93 -4.46 17.56 3.60
CA LEU A 93 -3.84 18.18 4.76
C LEU A 93 -4.73 19.32 5.31
N GLY A 94 -5.14 19.18 6.57
CA GLY A 94 -5.88 20.20 7.30
C GLY A 94 -5.04 21.42 7.67
N LYS A 95 -5.71 22.50 8.11
CA LYS A 95 -5.04 23.68 8.71
C LYS A 95 -4.43 23.38 10.09
N ASP A 96 -4.87 22.29 10.70
CA ASP A 96 -4.40 21.75 11.97
C ASP A 96 -3.22 20.77 11.80
N ASP A 97 -2.59 20.76 10.62
CA ASP A 97 -1.46 19.91 10.26
C ASP A 97 -1.76 18.40 10.22
N VAL A 98 -3.03 18.01 10.32
CA VAL A 98 -3.49 16.62 10.26
C VAL A 98 -3.90 16.25 8.84
N VAL A 99 -3.30 15.19 8.28
CA VAL A 99 -3.77 14.58 7.03
C VAL A 99 -4.96 13.67 7.33
N ARG A 100 -6.06 13.88 6.61
CA ARG A 100 -7.29 13.08 6.70
C ARG A 100 -7.56 12.38 5.39
N ALA A 101 -8.17 11.20 5.44
CA ALA A 101 -8.66 10.49 4.28
C ALA A 101 -10.19 10.46 4.22
N PHE A 102 -10.71 10.48 2.99
CA PHE A 102 -12.13 10.38 2.69
C PHE A 102 -12.32 9.52 1.45
N HIS A 103 -13.52 8.96 1.28
CA HIS A 103 -13.94 8.51 -0.04
C HIS A 103 -14.08 9.73 -0.97
N ASN A 104 -13.45 9.68 -2.14
CA ASN A 104 -13.55 10.74 -3.16
C ASN A 104 -14.87 10.61 -3.94
N VAL A 105 -15.98 10.76 -3.22
CA VAL A 105 -17.34 10.54 -3.70
C VAL A 105 -18.23 11.64 -3.13
N CYS A 106 -18.78 12.49 -4.00
CA CYS A 106 -19.70 13.54 -3.59
C CYS A 106 -21.00 12.92 -3.07
N ARG A 107 -21.46 13.37 -1.89
CA ARG A 107 -22.68 12.88 -1.22
C ARG A 107 -23.99 13.20 -1.95
N HIS A 108 -23.97 14.08 -2.96
CA HIS A 108 -25.17 14.37 -3.75
C HIS A 108 -25.50 13.25 -4.75
N ARG A 109 -24.60 12.96 -5.70
CA ARG A 109 -24.82 11.97 -6.79
C ARG A 109 -23.56 11.21 -7.16
N ALA A 110 -22.75 10.86 -6.15
CA ALA A 110 -21.56 10.01 -6.24
C ALA A 110 -20.45 10.43 -7.23
N PHE A 111 -20.53 11.62 -7.84
CA PHE A 111 -19.48 12.14 -8.71
C PHE A 111 -18.19 12.39 -7.89
N PRO A 112 -16.98 12.11 -8.43
CA PRO A 112 -15.75 12.36 -7.72
C PRO A 112 -15.58 13.84 -7.40
N VAL A 113 -15.28 14.16 -6.14
CA VAL A 113 -15.11 15.55 -5.67
C VAL A 113 -13.98 16.24 -6.44
N THR A 114 -12.88 15.52 -6.68
CA THR A 114 -11.80 15.93 -7.58
C THR A 114 -11.46 14.81 -8.56
N ARG A 115 -11.20 15.18 -9.82
CA ARG A 115 -10.60 14.30 -10.83
C ARG A 115 -9.08 14.47 -10.95
N LYS A 116 -8.54 15.56 -10.42
CA LYS A 116 -7.09 15.76 -10.36
C LYS A 116 -6.50 14.80 -9.32
N THR A 117 -5.40 14.14 -9.66
CA THR A 117 -4.68 13.19 -8.80
C THR A 117 -3.93 13.87 -7.65
N SER A 118 -3.68 15.18 -7.76
CA SER A 118 -3.16 16.02 -6.68
C SER A 118 -3.44 17.49 -6.94
N GLY A 119 -3.30 18.32 -5.90
CA GLY A 119 -3.43 19.76 -5.98
C GLY A 119 -3.40 20.39 -4.59
N SER A 120 -3.80 21.66 -4.52
CA SER A 120 -3.98 22.38 -3.26
C SER A 120 -5.26 23.21 -3.31
N ALA A 121 -6.16 23.01 -2.34
CA ALA A 121 -7.40 23.77 -2.19
C ALA A 121 -7.88 23.74 -0.74
N SER A 122 -8.33 24.88 -0.21
CA SER A 122 -8.97 24.93 1.13
C SER A 122 -10.41 24.39 1.13
N ILE A 123 -11.07 24.45 -0.03
CA ILE A 123 -12.42 23.93 -0.30
C ILE A 123 -12.39 23.25 -1.67
N LEU A 124 -12.89 22.01 -1.74
CA LEU A 124 -13.04 21.25 -2.97
C LEU A 124 -14.50 21.25 -3.41
N GLY A 125 -14.77 21.86 -4.57
CA GLY A 125 -16.11 21.87 -5.19
C GLY A 125 -16.28 20.74 -6.20
N CYS A 126 -17.29 19.90 -5.99
CA CYS A 126 -17.72 18.88 -6.94
C CYS A 126 -18.17 19.54 -8.24
N LYS A 127 -17.56 19.10 -9.36
CA LYS A 127 -17.81 19.66 -10.69
C LYS A 127 -19.16 19.26 -11.31
N TYR A 128 -19.95 18.45 -10.62
CA TYR A 128 -21.27 18.06 -11.13
C TYR A 128 -22.34 19.12 -10.78
N HIS A 129 -22.57 19.38 -9.49
CA HIS A 129 -23.64 20.28 -9.01
C HIS A 129 -23.14 21.32 -7.99
N GLY A 130 -21.83 21.52 -7.87
CA GLY A 130 -21.27 22.58 -7.02
C GLY A 130 -21.30 22.33 -5.51
N TRP A 131 -21.73 21.15 -5.04
CA TRP A 131 -21.54 20.76 -3.64
C TRP A 131 -20.05 20.82 -3.28
N SER A 132 -19.70 21.47 -2.18
CA SER A 132 -18.31 21.74 -1.84
C SER A 132 -17.96 21.36 -0.41
N TYR A 133 -16.74 20.88 -0.19
CA TYR A 133 -16.29 20.31 1.07
C TYR A 133 -14.99 20.95 1.53
N ASN A 134 -14.82 21.17 2.82
CA ASN A 134 -13.57 21.72 3.38
C ASN A 134 -12.53 20.62 3.67
N ASN A 135 -11.40 21.01 4.27
CA ASN A 135 -10.31 20.10 4.62
C ASN A 135 -10.60 19.10 5.75
N LYS A 136 -11.77 19.22 6.41
CA LYS A 136 -12.30 18.24 7.37
C LYS A 136 -13.39 17.34 6.75
N GLY A 137 -13.69 17.50 5.47
CA GLY A 137 -14.73 16.77 4.77
C GLY A 137 -16.15 17.29 5.02
N GLU A 138 -16.31 18.39 5.74
CA GLU A 138 -17.61 18.97 6.06
C GLU A 138 -18.22 19.64 4.82
N LEU A 139 -19.53 19.51 4.63
CA LEU A 139 -20.25 20.13 3.52
C LEU A 139 -20.38 21.65 3.72
N MET A 140 -19.68 22.42 2.90
CA MET A 140 -19.62 23.88 2.98
C MET A 140 -20.73 24.56 2.21
N LYS A 141 -21.03 24.10 0.99
CA LYS A 141 -22.11 24.64 0.14
C LYS A 141 -22.83 23.50 -0.54
N ALA A 142 -24.15 23.63 -0.65
CA ALA A 142 -25.03 22.73 -1.36
C ALA A 142 -26.04 23.61 -2.13
N PRO A 143 -25.67 24.10 -3.32
CA PRO A 143 -26.55 25.00 -4.08
C PRO A 143 -27.93 24.38 -4.31
N HIS A 144 -28.98 25.18 -4.11
CA HIS A 144 -30.40 24.79 -4.19
C HIS A 144 -30.90 23.91 -3.05
N PHE A 145 -30.11 23.73 -1.99
CA PHE A 145 -30.50 23.02 -0.77
C PHE A 145 -30.61 23.94 0.46
N GLU A 146 -30.39 25.25 0.29
CA GLU A 146 -30.40 26.22 1.39
C GLU A 146 -31.75 26.28 2.13
N ASP A 147 -32.86 26.20 1.38
CA ASP A 147 -34.24 26.32 1.90
C ASP A 147 -35.01 24.99 1.87
N VAL A 148 -34.33 23.86 1.61
CA VAL A 148 -34.98 22.55 1.56
C VAL A 148 -35.30 22.08 2.98
N ILE A 149 -36.59 21.98 3.29
CA ILE A 149 -37.08 21.52 4.60
C ILE A 149 -36.50 20.12 4.90
N GLY A 150 -35.89 19.98 6.08
CA GLY A 150 -35.29 18.72 6.55
C GLY A 150 -33.88 18.43 6.01
N PHE A 151 -33.30 19.30 5.18
CA PHE A 151 -31.91 19.14 4.77
C PHE A 151 -30.94 19.65 5.84
N ASP A 152 -30.14 18.75 6.41
CA ASP A 152 -29.06 19.10 7.32
C ASP A 152 -27.69 18.89 6.65
N LYS A 153 -26.96 19.99 6.47
CA LYS A 153 -25.59 19.96 5.91
C LYS A 153 -24.63 19.14 6.75
N SER A 154 -24.80 19.10 8.07
CA SER A 154 -23.92 18.37 8.98
C SER A 154 -23.93 16.86 8.73
N GLN A 155 -25.05 16.32 8.24
CA GLN A 155 -25.21 14.89 7.91
C GLN A 155 -24.66 14.50 6.53
N ASN A 156 -24.21 15.48 5.75
CA ASN A 156 -23.88 15.33 4.33
C ASN A 156 -22.40 15.62 4.01
N GLY A 157 -21.51 15.52 5.01
CA GLY A 157 -20.06 15.53 4.82
C GLY A 157 -19.54 14.29 4.06
N LEU A 158 -18.31 14.38 3.55
CA LEU A 158 -17.63 13.25 2.92
C LEU A 158 -17.53 12.05 3.88
N PHE A 159 -17.63 10.84 3.34
CA PHE A 159 -17.42 9.64 4.15
C PHE A 159 -15.96 9.57 4.61
N PRO A 160 -15.70 9.64 5.93
CA PRO A 160 -14.34 9.57 6.45
C PRO A 160 -13.76 8.17 6.27
N VAL A 161 -12.45 8.11 6.11
CA VAL A 161 -11.65 6.89 6.11
C VAL A 161 -10.66 7.00 7.25
N HIS A 162 -10.57 5.97 8.09
CA HIS A 162 -9.64 5.97 9.23
C HIS A 162 -8.23 6.22 8.74
N THR A 163 -7.52 7.16 9.38
CA THR A 163 -6.19 7.59 8.97
C THR A 163 -5.26 7.63 10.17
N LYS A 164 -4.06 7.08 10.04
CA LYS A 164 -2.99 7.18 11.05
C LYS A 164 -1.67 7.55 10.40
N MET A 165 -0.85 8.28 11.13
CA MET A 165 0.55 8.54 10.78
C MET A 165 1.44 7.77 11.74
N ASP A 166 2.42 7.02 11.24
CA ASP A 166 3.41 6.36 12.08
C ASP A 166 4.53 7.31 12.55
N ASP A 167 5.42 6.81 13.39
CA ASP A 167 6.54 7.57 13.95
C ASP A 167 7.53 8.07 12.89
N LYS A 168 7.55 7.44 11.71
CA LYS A 168 8.41 7.79 10.57
C LYS A 168 7.74 8.71 9.57
N GLY A 169 6.44 8.99 9.71
CA GLY A 169 5.67 9.87 8.84
C GLY A 169 4.93 9.16 7.70
N PHE A 170 4.87 7.82 7.70
CA PHE A 170 4.05 7.08 6.76
C PHE A 170 2.57 7.23 7.12
N LEU A 171 1.75 7.47 6.11
CA LEU A 171 0.31 7.65 6.22
C LEU A 171 -0.38 6.33 5.87
N HIS A 172 -1.16 5.83 6.82
CA HIS A 172 -1.92 4.59 6.72
C HIS A 172 -3.41 4.89 6.72
N ILE A 173 -4.16 4.11 5.95
CA ILE A 173 -5.63 4.16 5.94
C ILE A 173 -6.24 2.80 6.26
N ASN A 174 -7.43 2.79 6.86
CA ASN A 174 -8.28 1.61 6.99
C ASN A 174 -9.69 1.98 6.54
N LEU A 175 -10.24 1.23 5.59
CA LEU A 175 -11.53 1.55 4.98
C LEU A 175 -12.71 1.04 5.79
N ASN A 176 -12.50 0.17 6.78
CA ASN A 176 -13.58 -0.40 7.58
C ASN A 176 -14.29 0.74 8.32
N SER A 177 -15.58 0.90 8.08
CA SER A 177 -16.37 2.04 8.58
C SER A 177 -16.67 1.94 10.08
N SER A 178 -16.45 0.77 10.70
CA SER A 178 -16.62 0.59 12.14
C SER A 178 -15.62 1.45 12.93
N PRO A 179 -16.05 2.14 14.01
CA PRO A 179 -15.15 2.91 14.87
C PRO A 179 -14.00 2.06 15.42
N GLU A 180 -14.26 0.81 15.78
CA GLU A 180 -13.31 -0.11 16.40
C GLU A 180 -12.11 -0.40 15.48
N ALA A 181 -12.32 -0.44 14.16
CA ALA A 181 -11.24 -0.59 13.20
C ALA A 181 -10.25 0.58 13.27
N GLY A 182 -10.74 1.78 13.54
CA GLY A 182 -9.92 2.99 13.74
C GLY A 182 -8.98 2.88 14.94
N ASP A 183 -9.33 2.10 15.96
CA ASP A 183 -8.54 1.94 17.18
C ASP A 183 -7.49 0.83 17.09
N THR A 184 -7.61 -0.08 16.12
CA THR A 184 -6.64 -1.17 15.91
C THR A 184 -5.22 -0.65 15.64
N LYS A 185 -4.21 -1.42 16.08
CA LYS A 185 -2.80 -1.03 15.95
C LYS A 185 -2.32 -1.12 14.51
N LEU A 186 -1.35 -0.27 14.16
CA LEU A 186 -0.62 -0.39 12.90
C LEU A 186 0.35 -1.56 12.97
N GLU A 187 0.32 -2.41 11.95
CA GLU A 187 1.33 -3.45 11.77
C GLU A 187 2.69 -2.82 11.42
N LYS A 188 3.76 -3.33 12.03
CA LYS A 188 5.11 -2.84 11.76
C LYS A 188 5.57 -3.28 10.38
N ALA A 189 6.18 -2.37 9.63
CA ALA A 189 6.82 -2.72 8.37
C ALA A 189 7.92 -3.77 8.58
N LYS A 190 7.94 -4.80 7.74
CA LYS A 190 8.99 -5.83 7.75
C LYS A 190 10.23 -5.29 7.07
N ALA A 191 11.33 -5.17 7.82
CA ALA A 191 12.62 -4.77 7.27
C ALA A 191 13.31 -5.94 6.57
N ILE A 192 13.84 -5.70 5.37
CA ILE A 192 14.66 -6.65 4.61
C ILE A 192 15.98 -5.96 4.29
N GLY A 193 17.10 -6.52 4.76
CA GLY A 193 18.41 -5.88 4.63
C GLY A 193 18.56 -4.66 5.54
N ARG A 194 19.47 -3.74 5.17
CA ARG A 194 19.83 -2.58 6.00
C ARG A 194 19.25 -1.29 5.42
N SER A 195 18.00 -0.99 5.76
CA SER A 195 17.32 0.24 5.34
C SER A 195 17.96 1.49 5.95
N ALA A 196 17.93 2.59 5.21
CA ALA A 196 18.34 3.88 5.73
C ALA A 196 17.25 4.44 6.66
N PRO A 197 17.60 5.22 7.70
CA PRO A 197 16.59 5.83 8.57
C PRO A 197 15.74 6.80 7.75
N ILE A 198 14.42 6.71 7.91
CA ILE A 198 13.41 7.61 7.33
C ILE A 198 12.69 8.25 8.51
N GLY A 199 12.55 9.57 8.47
CA GLY A 199 11.82 10.33 9.49
C GLY A 199 10.75 11.22 8.86
N GLN A 200 9.94 11.85 9.69
CA GLN A 200 8.73 12.55 9.27
C GLN A 200 8.98 13.74 8.32
N THR A 201 10.16 14.36 8.40
CA THR A 201 10.53 15.51 7.57
C THR A 201 11.48 15.06 6.46
N GLN A 202 10.98 15.14 5.22
CA GLN A 202 11.71 14.79 3.99
C GLN A 202 11.28 15.77 2.90
N GLN A 203 12.05 15.93 1.83
CA GLN A 203 11.60 16.62 0.64
C GLN A 203 10.95 15.62 -0.32
N TYR A 204 9.71 15.87 -0.71
CA TYR A 204 9.09 15.15 -1.82
C TYR A 204 9.66 15.67 -3.16
N LEU A 205 10.17 14.77 -4.00
CA LEU A 205 10.81 15.13 -5.28
C LEU A 205 9.87 14.97 -6.47
N GLY A 206 9.02 13.93 -6.46
CA GLY A 206 8.10 13.67 -7.56
C GLY A 206 7.50 12.29 -7.52
N SER A 207 6.67 12.00 -8.53
CA SER A 207 6.05 10.69 -8.67
C SER A 207 5.55 10.43 -10.08
N TRP A 208 5.38 9.15 -10.41
CA TRP A 208 4.77 8.68 -11.64
C TRP A 208 4.12 7.33 -11.42
N GLU A 209 3.35 6.88 -12.40
CA GLU A 209 2.65 5.60 -12.39
C GLU A 209 3.02 4.78 -13.61
N VAL A 210 3.17 3.48 -13.42
CA VAL A 210 3.40 2.51 -14.48
C VAL A 210 2.39 1.39 -14.33
N LYS A 211 1.77 0.99 -15.44
CA LYS A 211 0.77 -0.08 -15.46
C LYS A 211 1.46 -1.41 -15.73
N GLY A 212 1.19 -2.42 -14.89
CA GLY A 212 1.66 -3.78 -15.06
C GLY A 212 0.52 -4.78 -15.24
N LYS A 213 0.78 -5.81 -16.04
CA LYS A 213 -0.12 -6.94 -16.33
C LYS A 213 0.14 -8.10 -15.38
N PHE A 214 0.04 -7.85 -14.09
CA PHE A 214 0.24 -8.86 -13.05
C PHE A 214 -0.77 -8.70 -11.90
N ASN A 215 -1.04 -9.79 -11.19
CA ASN A 215 -1.85 -9.76 -9.97
C ASN A 215 -1.10 -9.07 -8.82
N TRP A 216 -1.79 -8.25 -8.04
CA TRP A 216 -1.22 -7.44 -6.96
C TRP A 216 -0.46 -8.21 -5.88
N LYS A 217 -0.67 -9.53 -5.78
CA LYS A 217 -0.01 -10.40 -4.80
C LYS A 217 1.41 -10.80 -5.22
N VAL A 218 1.77 -10.62 -6.51
CA VAL A 218 3.10 -11.01 -7.05
C VAL A 218 4.29 -10.31 -6.38
N PRO A 219 4.25 -9.01 -6.04
CA PRO A 219 5.32 -8.32 -5.31
C PRO A 219 5.56 -8.78 -3.85
N GLY A 220 4.87 -9.83 -3.36
CA GLY A 220 4.99 -10.32 -1.98
C GLY A 220 6.40 -10.79 -1.58
N ASN A 221 6.65 -10.86 -0.27
CA ASN A 221 7.97 -11.11 0.33
C ASN A 221 8.76 -12.31 -0.23
N ALA A 222 8.06 -13.35 -0.71
CA ALA A 222 8.65 -14.52 -1.35
C ALA A 222 9.46 -14.15 -2.61
N PHE A 223 8.83 -13.40 -3.50
CA PHE A 223 9.35 -13.10 -4.83
C PHE A 223 10.34 -11.94 -4.80
N ASP A 224 10.18 -11.04 -3.83
CA ASP A 224 11.12 -9.96 -3.57
C ASP A 224 12.52 -10.51 -3.24
N ARG A 225 12.64 -11.65 -2.55
CA ARG A 225 13.93 -12.31 -2.24
C ARG A 225 14.56 -12.99 -3.46
N GLU A 226 13.76 -13.66 -4.29
CA GLU A 226 14.21 -14.33 -5.51
C GLU A 226 14.69 -13.31 -6.56
N LEU A 227 14.00 -12.17 -6.64
CA LEU A 227 14.37 -11.03 -7.48
C LEU A 227 15.59 -10.25 -6.96
N SER A 228 15.84 -10.27 -5.63
CA SER A 228 16.99 -9.62 -5.00
C SER A 228 18.32 -10.33 -5.32
N SER A 229 18.30 -11.64 -5.55
CA SER A 229 19.46 -12.42 -6.03
C SER A 229 19.95 -11.94 -7.41
N ALA A 230 19.01 -11.57 -8.29
CA ALA A 230 19.30 -11.08 -9.64
C ALA A 230 19.55 -9.56 -9.72
N HIS A 231 19.36 -8.81 -8.63
CA HIS A 231 19.49 -7.33 -8.58
C HIS A 231 20.95 -6.84 -8.70
N TYR A 232 21.92 -7.75 -8.81
CA TYR A 232 23.36 -7.45 -8.69
C TYR A 232 24.06 -6.99 -9.98
N LYS A 233 23.35 -6.78 -11.10
CA LYS A 233 23.95 -6.39 -12.39
C LYS A 233 23.22 -5.26 -13.13
N GLY A 234 22.55 -4.35 -12.41
CA GLY A 234 21.86 -3.19 -13.00
C GLY A 234 22.59 -1.86 -12.83
N SER A 235 22.25 -0.89 -13.70
CA SER A 235 22.80 0.49 -13.79
C SER A 235 22.86 1.27 -12.47
N LEU A 236 22.07 0.89 -11.47
CA LEU A 236 22.00 1.56 -10.16
C LEU A 236 23.19 1.36 -9.24
N SER A 237 24.08 0.42 -9.55
CA SER A 237 25.40 0.37 -8.90
C SER A 237 26.16 1.69 -9.04
N ARG A 238 25.88 2.49 -10.07
CA ARG A 238 26.46 3.82 -10.30
C ARG A 238 25.84 4.93 -9.44
N LEU A 239 24.55 4.88 -9.13
CA LEU A 239 23.85 5.92 -8.35
C LEU A 239 23.86 5.65 -6.86
N PHE A 240 23.82 4.39 -6.45
CA PHE A 240 23.63 4.03 -5.05
C PHE A 240 24.83 3.26 -4.47
N GLY A 241 25.78 2.80 -5.27
CA GLY A 241 26.96 2.04 -4.84
C GLY A 241 26.67 0.55 -4.57
N PRO A 242 27.70 -0.27 -4.31
CA PRO A 242 27.60 -1.74 -4.26
C PRO A 242 26.92 -2.31 -3.00
N SER A 243 26.31 -1.47 -2.14
CA SER A 243 25.66 -1.92 -0.91
C SER A 243 24.21 -2.38 -1.19
N VAL A 244 23.76 -3.42 -0.49
CA VAL A 244 22.38 -3.94 -0.62
C VAL A 244 21.39 -2.87 -0.16
N ALA A 245 20.57 -2.33 -1.07
CA ALA A 245 19.45 -1.47 -0.74
C ALA A 245 18.52 -2.18 0.25
N GLY A 246 18.21 -1.52 1.37
CA GLY A 246 17.27 -2.02 2.35
C GLY A 246 15.82 -1.72 1.94
N LYS A 247 14.94 -2.68 2.21
CA LYS A 247 13.51 -2.57 1.94
C LYS A 247 12.73 -2.50 3.25
N LEU A 248 11.67 -1.70 3.29
CA LEU A 248 10.61 -1.79 4.30
C LEU A 248 9.33 -2.22 3.61
N ARG A 249 8.85 -3.42 3.92
CA ARG A 249 7.63 -3.99 3.37
C ARG A 249 6.45 -3.66 4.27
N PHE A 250 5.51 -2.88 3.73
CA PHE A 250 4.21 -2.58 4.30
C PHE A 250 3.15 -3.42 3.58
N SER A 251 2.89 -4.62 4.10
CA SER A 251 1.85 -5.49 3.56
C SER A 251 0.48 -4.80 3.64
N PRO A 252 -0.40 -4.92 2.63
CA PRO A 252 -0.25 -5.75 1.44
C PRO A 252 0.35 -5.03 0.22
N LEU A 253 0.39 -3.69 0.19
CA LEU A 253 0.48 -2.97 -1.09
C LEU A 253 1.69 -2.07 -1.25
N SER A 254 2.55 -1.93 -0.24
CA SER A 254 3.59 -0.90 -0.24
C SER A 254 4.97 -1.46 0.10
N THR A 255 5.97 -1.04 -0.66
CA THR A 255 7.38 -1.36 -0.38
C THR A 255 8.21 -0.09 -0.52
N VAL A 256 8.99 0.22 0.51
CA VAL A 256 9.89 1.37 0.52
C VAL A 256 11.32 0.89 0.31
N TYR A 257 12.02 1.51 -0.63
CA TYR A 257 13.39 1.21 -1.00
C TYR A 257 14.28 2.35 -0.53
N SER A 258 15.34 2.01 0.19
CA SER A 258 16.29 2.98 0.73
C SER A 258 17.70 2.38 0.77
N GLN A 259 18.71 3.21 0.50
CA GLN A 259 20.10 2.79 0.56
C GLN A 259 20.86 3.64 1.58
N ARG A 260 21.70 2.98 2.41
CA ARG A 260 22.63 3.71 3.28
C ARG A 260 23.58 4.55 2.43
N GLY A 261 23.80 5.79 2.85
CA GLY A 261 24.63 6.75 2.12
C GLY A 261 23.92 7.49 0.99
N SER A 262 22.74 7.03 0.54
CA SER A 262 21.94 7.79 -0.42
C SER A 262 21.05 8.81 0.29
N PRO A 263 20.95 10.06 -0.22
CA PRO A 263 19.98 11.01 0.27
C PRO A 263 18.55 10.67 -0.18
N ILE A 264 18.39 9.82 -1.20
CA ILE A 264 17.12 9.49 -1.82
C ILE A 264 16.57 8.16 -1.30
N TRP A 265 15.26 8.11 -1.16
CA TRP A 265 14.50 6.87 -1.00
C TRP A 265 13.19 6.97 -1.79
N TYR A 266 12.59 5.84 -2.15
CA TYR A 266 11.34 5.82 -2.89
C TYR A 266 10.37 4.77 -2.37
N GLN A 267 9.08 5.02 -2.55
CA GLN A 267 8.00 4.12 -2.18
C GLN A 267 7.31 3.62 -3.45
N LEU A 268 7.23 2.30 -3.61
CA LEU A 268 6.38 1.65 -4.60
C LEU A 268 5.07 1.24 -3.94
N LYS A 269 3.95 1.60 -4.57
CA LYS A 269 2.60 1.20 -4.17
C LYS A 269 1.92 0.46 -5.31
N TYR A 270 1.38 -0.70 -5.01
CA TYR A 270 0.79 -1.62 -5.98
C TYR A 270 -0.74 -1.55 -5.85
N SER A 271 -1.39 -0.67 -6.61
CA SER A 271 -2.84 -0.53 -6.60
C SER A 271 -3.48 -1.49 -7.61
N PRO A 272 -4.19 -2.55 -7.17
CA PRO A 272 -4.91 -3.42 -8.09
C PRO A 272 -6.03 -2.66 -8.79
N GLU A 273 -6.08 -2.76 -10.13
CA GLU A 273 -7.22 -2.34 -10.96
C GLU A 273 -8.12 -3.55 -11.28
N SER A 274 -7.54 -4.74 -11.39
CA SER A 274 -8.25 -6.00 -11.59
C SER A 274 -7.39 -7.18 -11.12
N VAL A 275 -7.93 -8.40 -11.21
CA VAL A 275 -7.17 -9.63 -10.90
C VAL A 275 -5.89 -9.79 -11.75
N ARG A 276 -5.81 -9.16 -12.92
CA ARG A 276 -4.69 -9.27 -13.88
C ARG A 276 -3.91 -7.96 -14.08
N LYS A 277 -4.34 -6.87 -13.45
CA LYS A 277 -3.78 -5.54 -13.71
C LYS A 277 -3.54 -4.78 -12.43
N THR A 278 -2.32 -4.29 -12.28
CA THR A 278 -1.88 -3.54 -11.11
C THR A 278 -1.18 -2.27 -11.59
N THR A 279 -1.61 -1.12 -11.08
CA THR A 279 -0.91 0.14 -11.28
C THR A 279 0.11 0.33 -10.18
N VAL A 280 1.37 0.52 -10.57
CA VAL A 280 2.50 0.74 -9.66
C VAL A 280 2.79 2.23 -9.62
N ARG A 281 2.61 2.83 -8.46
CA ARG A 281 2.99 4.23 -8.22
C ARG A 281 4.35 4.29 -7.56
N CYS A 282 5.24 5.12 -8.10
CA CYS A 282 6.50 5.48 -7.49
C CYS A 282 6.41 6.89 -6.90
N ASP A 283 6.64 7.03 -5.60
CA ASP A 283 6.82 8.33 -4.95
C ASP A 283 8.27 8.45 -4.45
N VAL A 284 8.98 9.50 -4.86
CA VAL A 284 10.40 9.69 -4.55
C VAL A 284 10.59 10.84 -3.56
N TYR A 285 11.48 10.63 -2.59
CA TYR A 285 11.76 11.56 -1.51
C TYR A 285 13.27 11.68 -1.28
N SER A 286 13.67 12.78 -0.65
CA SER A 286 15.05 13.03 -0.24
C SER A 286 15.15 13.53 1.20
N LYS A 287 16.23 13.14 1.87
CA LYS A 287 16.61 13.58 3.23
C LYS A 287 17.19 14.98 3.26
N SER A 288 17.83 15.39 2.18
CA SER A 288 18.42 16.73 2.01
C SER A 288 17.68 17.48 0.93
N LYS A 289 17.80 18.82 0.94
CA LYS A 289 17.34 19.62 -0.19
C LYS A 289 18.07 19.19 -1.45
N GLN A 290 17.31 18.73 -2.43
CA GLN A 290 17.74 18.38 -3.78
C GLN A 290 17.22 19.41 -4.76
N ASP A 291 18.01 19.65 -5.80
CA ASP A 291 17.57 20.43 -6.95
C ASP A 291 16.55 19.60 -7.75
N SER A 292 15.35 20.15 -7.92
CA SER A 292 14.29 19.54 -8.73
C SER A 292 14.73 19.27 -10.18
N SER A 293 15.64 20.09 -10.71
CA SER A 293 16.14 19.94 -12.08
C SER A 293 17.09 18.75 -12.23
N ASP A 294 17.92 18.47 -11.22
CA ASP A 294 18.80 17.30 -11.18
C ASP A 294 17.98 16.01 -11.03
N PHE A 295 16.95 16.03 -10.18
CA PHE A 295 16.00 14.93 -10.05
C PHE A 295 15.34 14.56 -11.39
N GLU A 296 14.74 15.52 -12.08
CA GLU A 296 14.01 15.27 -13.33
C GLU A 296 14.94 14.85 -14.49
N LYS A 297 16.16 15.42 -14.59
CA LYS A 297 17.06 15.16 -15.72
C LYS A 297 17.92 13.92 -15.57
N ARG A 298 18.24 13.50 -14.33
CA ARG A 298 19.22 12.42 -14.08
C ARG A 298 18.62 11.27 -13.31
N LEU A 299 18.07 11.55 -12.12
CA LEU A 299 17.64 10.47 -11.22
C LEU A 299 16.38 9.76 -11.71
N LYS A 300 15.38 10.52 -12.16
CA LYS A 300 14.09 9.97 -12.55
C LYS A 300 14.18 9.00 -13.75
N PRO A 301 14.90 9.30 -14.85
CA PRO A 301 15.08 8.34 -15.95
C PRO A 301 15.70 7.01 -15.50
N ASP A 302 16.71 7.06 -14.62
CA ASP A 302 17.37 5.85 -14.10
C ASP A 302 16.42 5.01 -13.23
N LEU A 303 15.62 5.66 -12.37
CA LEU A 303 14.59 5.00 -11.57
C LEU A 303 13.45 4.43 -12.45
N GLU A 304 13.06 5.13 -13.51
CA GLU A 304 12.06 4.63 -14.47
C GLU A 304 12.54 3.34 -15.14
N VAL A 305 13.81 3.26 -15.55
CA VAL A 305 14.40 2.03 -16.10
C VAL A 305 14.36 0.89 -15.08
N GLU A 306 14.74 1.14 -13.83
CA GLU A 306 14.69 0.12 -12.77
C GLU A 306 13.26 -0.38 -12.54
N ILE A 307 12.31 0.53 -12.36
CA ILE A 307 10.93 0.18 -12.02
C ILE A 307 10.27 -0.57 -13.17
N ASN A 308 10.53 -0.19 -14.41
CA ASN A 308 10.08 -0.95 -15.58
C ASN A 308 10.68 -2.37 -15.61
N SER A 309 11.95 -2.53 -15.22
CA SER A 309 12.56 -3.86 -15.07
C SER A 309 11.95 -4.68 -13.93
N ILE A 310 11.61 -4.04 -12.80
CA ILE A 310 10.85 -4.70 -11.71
C ILE A 310 9.51 -5.18 -12.25
N ILE A 311 8.74 -4.31 -12.89
CA ILE A 311 7.40 -4.61 -13.43
C ILE A 311 7.44 -5.75 -14.44
N ARG A 312 8.36 -5.70 -15.41
CA ARG A 312 8.50 -6.78 -16.40
C ARG A 312 8.74 -8.14 -15.74
N ARG A 313 9.61 -8.20 -14.71
CA ARG A 313 9.84 -9.44 -13.97
C ARG A 313 8.60 -9.92 -13.23
N HIS A 314 7.76 -9.01 -12.73
CA HIS A 314 6.48 -9.36 -12.12
C HIS A 314 5.50 -9.91 -13.15
N GLU A 315 5.46 -9.35 -14.35
CA GLU A 315 4.63 -9.87 -15.45
C GLU A 315 5.08 -11.28 -15.86
N GLU A 316 6.38 -11.49 -16.11
CA GLU A 316 6.96 -12.80 -16.46
C GLU A 316 6.69 -13.85 -15.38
N LEU A 317 6.79 -13.47 -14.10
CA LEU A 317 6.48 -14.34 -12.97
C LEU A 317 4.98 -14.63 -12.89
N TYR A 318 4.13 -13.61 -13.09
CA TYR A 318 2.69 -13.79 -13.08
C TYR A 318 2.22 -14.75 -14.16
N GLU A 319 2.78 -14.69 -15.36
CA GLU A 319 2.49 -15.64 -16.45
C GLU A 319 2.78 -17.09 -16.03
N LYS A 320 3.89 -17.34 -15.34
CA LYS A 320 4.24 -18.66 -14.79
C LYS A 320 3.25 -19.11 -13.72
N LEU A 321 2.91 -18.23 -12.78
CA LEU A 321 2.00 -18.52 -11.67
C LEU A 321 0.54 -18.69 -12.12
N ALA A 322 0.13 -17.98 -13.17
CA ALA A 322 -1.23 -18.05 -13.70
C ALA A 322 -1.45 -19.29 -14.57
N SER A 323 -0.40 -19.81 -15.22
CA SER A 323 -0.45 -20.98 -16.11
C SER A 323 -0.21 -22.31 -15.39
N SER A 324 0.44 -22.30 -14.23
CA SER A 324 0.77 -23.51 -13.48
C SER A 324 0.34 -23.42 -12.01
N ALA A 325 -0.05 -24.54 -11.41
CA ALA A 325 -0.27 -24.62 -9.96
C ALA A 325 1.05 -24.70 -9.19
N HIS A 326 2.04 -23.85 -9.54
CA HIS A 326 3.32 -23.83 -8.84
C HIS A 326 3.11 -23.53 -7.35
N SER A 327 3.64 -24.42 -6.50
CA SER A 327 3.71 -24.19 -5.06
C SER A 327 4.83 -23.20 -4.75
N LEU A 328 4.61 -22.30 -3.81
CA LEU A 328 5.63 -21.32 -3.41
C LEU A 328 6.61 -22.00 -2.46
N ASN A 329 7.84 -22.24 -2.93
CA ASN A 329 8.86 -22.95 -2.16
C ASN A 329 9.47 -22.09 -1.02
N HIS A 330 9.32 -20.77 -1.07
CA HIS A 330 9.82 -19.84 -0.04
C HIS A 330 8.85 -18.67 0.17
N GLY A 331 8.76 -18.14 1.40
CA GLY A 331 8.04 -16.89 1.71
C GLY A 331 6.51 -16.97 1.69
N GLY A 332 5.97 -18.16 1.92
CA GLY A 332 4.53 -18.43 1.94
C GLY A 332 3.73 -17.72 3.04
N ASP A 333 4.37 -17.23 4.10
CA ASP A 333 3.65 -16.73 5.29
C ASP A 333 2.73 -15.53 4.99
N GLU A 334 3.17 -14.57 4.16
CA GLU A 334 2.33 -13.43 3.77
C GLU A 334 1.14 -13.90 2.91
N HIS A 335 1.38 -14.79 1.94
CA HIS A 335 0.29 -15.33 1.12
C HIS A 335 -0.67 -16.21 1.92
N ALA A 336 -0.17 -16.97 2.89
CA ALA A 336 -0.97 -17.79 3.79
C ALA A 336 -1.87 -16.91 4.67
N ALA A 337 -1.32 -15.84 5.24
CA ALA A 337 -2.10 -14.87 6.02
C ALA A 337 -3.19 -14.21 5.15
N LEU A 338 -2.85 -13.77 3.94
CA LEU A 338 -3.83 -13.17 3.03
C LEU A 338 -4.90 -14.18 2.59
N ALA A 339 -4.54 -15.44 2.34
CA ALA A 339 -5.49 -16.49 1.99
C ALA A 339 -6.44 -16.79 3.16
N ASP A 340 -5.92 -16.91 4.38
CA ASP A 340 -6.70 -17.11 5.60
C ASP A 340 -7.70 -15.97 5.85
N MET A 341 -7.30 -14.71 5.63
CA MET A 341 -8.21 -13.55 5.72
C MET A 341 -9.37 -13.67 4.72
N VAL A 342 -9.08 -14.05 3.48
CA VAL A 342 -10.10 -14.19 2.41
C VAL A 342 -11.03 -15.35 2.71
N ASP A 343 -10.49 -16.50 3.10
CA ASP A 343 -11.27 -17.71 3.36
C ASP A 343 -12.19 -17.51 4.57
N LYS A 344 -11.69 -16.93 5.68
CA LYS A 344 -12.51 -16.58 6.86
C LYS A 344 -13.63 -15.60 6.54
N HIS A 345 -13.34 -14.57 5.74
CA HIS A 345 -14.36 -13.60 5.33
C HIS A 345 -15.43 -14.25 4.47
N ALA A 346 -15.03 -15.07 3.49
CA ALA A 346 -15.95 -15.80 2.62
C ALA A 346 -16.84 -16.78 3.41
N GLU A 347 -16.29 -17.49 4.40
CA GLU A 347 -17.06 -18.35 5.30
C GLU A 347 -18.10 -17.57 6.11
N ARG A 348 -17.76 -16.35 6.53
CA ARG A 348 -18.67 -15.46 7.24
C ARG A 348 -19.81 -14.99 6.31
N GLU A 349 -19.51 -14.56 5.10
CA GLU A 349 -20.52 -14.18 4.09
C GLU A 349 -21.46 -15.36 3.79
N LYS A 350 -20.90 -16.56 3.63
CA LYS A 350 -21.70 -17.78 3.42
C LYS A 350 -22.64 -18.07 4.59
N ARG A 351 -22.20 -17.85 5.84
CA ARG A 351 -23.01 -18.04 7.04
C ARG A 351 -24.12 -16.99 7.17
N GLU A 352 -23.83 -15.75 6.80
CA GLU A 352 -24.79 -14.64 6.82
C GLU A 352 -25.74 -14.65 5.61
N GLY A 353 -25.42 -15.41 4.55
CA GLY A 353 -26.20 -15.49 3.33
C GLY A 353 -26.12 -14.25 2.44
N ALA A 354 -25.20 -13.33 2.72
CA ALA A 354 -25.05 -12.07 2.01
C ALA A 354 -23.60 -11.57 2.02
N GLU A 355 -23.28 -10.65 1.10
CA GLU A 355 -21.97 -9.98 1.11
C GLU A 355 -21.83 -9.07 2.33
N ILE A 356 -20.68 -9.16 3.00
CA ILE A 356 -20.32 -8.29 4.11
C ILE A 356 -19.44 -7.20 3.54
N LYS A 357 -19.87 -5.94 3.66
CA LYS A 357 -19.20 -4.77 3.07
C LYS A 357 -18.62 -3.87 4.18
N PRO A 358 -17.43 -4.17 4.76
CA PRO A 358 -16.88 -3.41 5.89
C PRO A 358 -16.65 -1.93 5.59
N ALA A 359 -16.34 -1.57 4.34
CA ALA A 359 -16.16 -0.17 3.94
C ALA A 359 -17.47 0.59 3.68
N ALA A 360 -18.62 -0.07 3.75
CA ALA A 360 -19.89 0.64 3.62
C ALA A 360 -20.13 1.48 4.87
N ALA A 361 -20.30 2.79 4.71
CA ALA A 361 -20.69 3.66 5.81
C ALA A 361 -22.12 3.32 6.25
N ASN A 362 -22.34 3.17 7.57
CA ASN A 362 -23.68 3.07 8.13
C ASN A 362 -24.41 4.40 7.94
N GLN A 363 -25.15 4.51 6.85
CA GLN A 363 -26.08 5.62 6.64
C GLN A 363 -27.34 5.38 7.45
N CYS A 364 -28.01 6.47 7.85
CA CYS A 364 -29.36 6.40 8.40
C CYS A 364 -30.26 5.74 7.36
N ARG A 365 -30.57 4.45 7.55
CA ARG A 365 -31.39 3.65 6.64
C ARG A 365 -32.85 4.06 6.86
N SER A 366 -33.28 5.12 6.20
CA SER A 366 -34.72 5.41 6.13
C SER A 366 -35.44 4.26 5.40
N ASN A 367 -36.76 4.13 5.59
CA ASN A 367 -37.56 3.20 4.80
C ASN A 367 -37.39 3.43 3.29
N GLY A 368 -37.16 4.68 2.87
CA GLY A 368 -36.86 5.02 1.47
C GLY A 368 -35.51 4.48 0.99
N TYR A 369 -34.48 4.46 1.85
CA TYR A 369 -33.20 3.83 1.55
C TYR A 369 -33.35 2.32 1.34
N ALA A 370 -34.05 1.63 2.25
CA ALA A 370 -34.26 0.18 2.14
C ALA A 370 -35.02 -0.20 0.85
N LYS A 371 -36.03 0.60 0.48
CA LYS A 371 -36.77 0.42 -0.79
C LYS A 371 -35.86 0.63 -2.02
N ALA A 372 -35.01 1.65 -2.01
CA ALA A 372 -34.06 1.89 -3.10
C ALA A 372 -33.00 0.79 -3.21
N GLU A 373 -32.49 0.29 -2.08
CA GLU A 373 -31.54 -0.82 -2.04
C GLU A 373 -32.16 -2.12 -2.60
N GLY A 374 -33.40 -2.43 -2.24
CA GLY A 374 -34.14 -3.57 -2.81
C GLY A 374 -34.31 -3.46 -4.33
N ILE A 375 -34.66 -2.28 -4.84
CA ILE A 375 -34.76 -2.04 -6.30
C ILE A 375 -33.39 -2.25 -6.98
N CYS A 376 -32.31 -1.72 -6.40
CA CYS A 376 -30.97 -1.92 -6.95
C CYS A 376 -30.56 -3.40 -6.96
N MET A 377 -30.86 -4.15 -5.90
CA MET A 377 -30.57 -5.59 -5.82
C MET A 377 -31.36 -6.39 -6.87
N ALA A 378 -32.63 -6.06 -7.08
CA ALA A 378 -33.46 -6.67 -8.12
C ALA A 378 -32.94 -6.37 -9.53
N LEU A 379 -32.48 -5.14 -9.79
CA LEU A 379 -31.86 -4.74 -11.07
C LEU A 379 -30.51 -5.43 -11.33
N GLU A 380 -29.76 -5.74 -10.27
CA GLU A 380 -28.49 -6.47 -10.36
C GLU A 380 -28.67 -8.00 -10.43
N GLY A 381 -29.93 -8.49 -10.38
CA GLY A 381 -30.25 -9.92 -10.43
C GLY A 381 -29.80 -10.68 -9.17
N LEU A 382 -29.72 -9.99 -8.04
CA LEU A 382 -29.28 -10.54 -6.74
C LEU A 382 -30.45 -10.87 -5.80
N ASP A 383 -31.69 -10.71 -6.28
CA ASP A 383 -32.90 -11.07 -5.56
C ASP A 383 -33.51 -12.34 -6.17
N ASP A 384 -33.54 -13.43 -5.39
CA ASP A 384 -34.22 -14.69 -5.73
C ASP A 384 -35.72 -14.64 -5.37
N SER A 385 -36.21 -13.53 -4.79
CA SER A 385 -37.65 -13.29 -4.64
C SER A 385 -38.17 -12.62 -5.90
N GLY A 386 -38.45 -13.47 -6.90
CA GLY A 386 -39.28 -13.07 -8.03
C GLY A 386 -40.63 -12.59 -7.50
N ASP A 387 -40.85 -11.28 -7.53
CA ASP A 387 -42.14 -10.62 -7.73
C ASP A 387 -41.89 -9.10 -7.78
N LEU A 388 -41.63 -8.59 -8.99
CA LEU A 388 -41.80 -7.18 -9.30
C LEU A 388 -43.14 -7.02 -10.01
N GLU A 389 -44.22 -6.79 -9.25
CA GLU A 389 -45.43 -6.20 -9.80
C GLU A 389 -45.21 -4.69 -10.01
N TRP A 390 -45.45 -4.24 -11.24
CA TRP A 390 -45.25 -2.86 -11.71
C TRP A 390 -46.36 -1.91 -11.31
#